data_AF-A0A9W6USG5-F1
#
_entry.id   AF-A0A9W6USG5-F1
#
_cell.length_a   1.000
_cell.length_b   1.000
_cell.length_c   1.000
_cell.angle_alpha   90.00
_cell.angle_beta   90.00
_cell.angle_gamma   90.00
#
_symmetry.space_group_name_H-M   'P 1'
#
loop_
_entity.id
_entity.type
_entity.pdbx_description
1 polymer ?
#
loop_
_entity_poly.entity_id
_entity_poly.type
_entity_poly.pdbx_seq_one_letter_code
_entity_poly.pdbx_strand_id
1 'polypeptide(L)'
;MRDAARLQRERQVESALADFYEQTGRVEHLRATAQSRAEKVLAEAEAAALEPERLAREAVAALAGLGEPRDQIAELTGLPLADVRGILSEVAGAGRSRGDGRGAGLVAASVPESEGEVAGSGGVRADAAL
;
A
#
# COMPACT_ATOMS: atom_id res chain seq x y z
N MET A 1 9.44 62.43 21.21
CA MET A 1 10.61 61.55 20.94
C MET A 1 10.45 60.17 21.58
N ARG A 2 10.23 60.06 22.90
CA ARG A 2 10.13 58.77 23.62
C ARG A 2 8.93 57.90 23.20
N ASP A 3 7.79 58.51 22.88
CA ASP A 3 6.59 57.76 22.45
C ASP A 3 6.69 57.20 21.03
N ALA A 4 7.37 57.89 20.13
CA ALA A 4 7.58 57.41 18.75
C ALA A 4 8.48 56.17 18.71
N ALA A 5 9.54 56.15 19.53
CA ALA A 5 10.42 54.99 19.66
C ALA A 5 9.71 53.78 20.28
N ARG A 6 8.84 54.01 21.27
CA ARG A 6 8.00 52.95 21.87
C ARG A 6 7.07 52.33 20.82
N LEU A 7 6.35 53.16 20.06
CA LEU A 7 5.41 52.70 19.04
C LEU A 7 6.11 51.94 17.90
N GLN A 8 7.30 52.39 17.48
CA GLN A 8 8.07 51.68 16.46
C GLN A 8 8.50 50.28 16.94
N ARG A 9 8.96 50.17 18.19
CA ARG A 9 9.32 48.88 18.80
C ARG A 9 8.10 47.97 18.89
N GLU A 10 6.95 48.47 19.30
CA GLU A 10 5.71 47.69 19.38
C GLU A 10 5.33 47.08 18.02
N ARG A 11 5.38 47.88 16.95
CA ARG A 11 5.13 47.40 15.57
C ARG A 11 6.13 46.34 15.12
N GLN A 12 7.40 46.51 15.46
CA GLN A 12 8.43 45.52 15.13
C GLN A 12 8.21 44.20 15.87
N VAL A 13 7.82 44.27 17.14
CA VAL A 13 7.48 43.08 17.93
C VAL A 13 6.25 42.38 17.37
N GLU A 14 5.21 43.14 17.03
CA GLU A 14 3.98 42.59 16.43
C GLU A 14 4.29 41.87 15.10
N SER A 15 5.06 42.51 14.22
CA SER A 15 5.50 41.89 12.96
C SER A 15 6.31 40.61 13.20
N ALA A 16 7.28 40.65 14.10
CA ALA A 16 8.13 39.49 14.38
C ALA A 16 7.34 38.31 15.00
N LEU A 17 6.33 38.61 15.84
CA LEU A 17 5.45 37.59 16.40
C LEU A 17 4.55 36.99 15.31
N ALA A 18 4.01 37.81 14.41
CA ALA A 18 3.21 37.33 13.28
C ALA A 18 4.03 36.36 12.41
N ASP A 19 5.25 36.76 12.03
CA ASP A 19 6.16 35.91 11.25
C ASP A 19 6.49 34.61 11.98
N PHE A 20 6.79 34.68 13.29
CA PHE A 20 7.11 33.51 14.10
C PHE A 20 5.97 32.48 14.13
N TYR A 21 4.75 32.92 14.41
CA TYR A 21 3.61 32.00 14.48
C TYR A 21 3.23 31.46 13.11
N GLU A 22 3.33 32.28 12.06
CA GLU A 22 3.10 31.82 10.70
C GLU A 22 4.11 30.72 10.30
N GLN A 23 5.42 30.95 10.52
CA GLN A 23 6.42 29.94 10.18
C GLN A 23 6.29 28.69 11.03
N THR A 24 5.96 28.82 12.33
CA THR A 24 5.74 27.67 13.21
C THR A 24 4.57 26.82 12.71
N GLY A 25 3.44 27.45 12.36
CA GLY A 25 2.28 26.74 11.79
C GLY A 25 2.59 26.07 10.45
N ARG A 26 3.39 26.71 9.59
CA ARG A 26 3.86 26.09 8.33
C ARG A 26 4.71 24.85 8.58
N VAL A 27 5.61 24.89 9.57
CA VAL A 27 6.45 23.73 9.93
C VAL A 27 5.59 22.58 10.47
N GLU A 28 4.63 22.88 11.34
CA GLU A 28 3.70 21.87 11.87
C GLU A 28 2.88 21.23 10.74
N HIS A 29 2.34 22.04 9.84
CA HIS A 29 1.58 21.54 8.70
C HIS A 29 2.43 20.67 7.76
N LEU A 30 3.68 21.08 7.50
CA LEU A 30 4.61 20.31 6.68
C LEU A 30 4.90 18.94 7.32
N ARG A 31 5.15 18.91 8.63
CA ARG A 31 5.39 17.66 9.38
C ARG A 31 4.17 16.75 9.35
N ALA A 32 2.98 17.28 9.64
CA ALA A 32 1.74 16.51 9.62
C ALA A 32 1.46 15.90 8.24
N THR A 33 1.68 16.69 7.18
CA THR A 33 1.52 16.23 5.79
C THR A 33 2.53 15.13 5.44
N ALA A 34 3.80 15.30 5.84
CA ALA A 34 4.82 14.29 5.60
C ALA A 34 4.53 12.98 6.34
N GLN A 35 4.11 13.07 7.60
CA GLN A 35 3.73 11.90 8.41
C GLN A 35 2.55 11.14 7.80
N SER A 36 1.47 11.84 7.46
CA SER A 36 0.30 11.22 6.83
C SER A 36 0.65 10.50 5.51
N ARG A 37 1.55 11.09 4.70
CA ARG A 37 2.02 10.45 3.46
C ARG A 37 2.88 9.23 3.75
N ALA A 38 3.79 9.32 4.71
CA ALA A 38 4.65 8.19 5.09
C ALA A 38 3.81 7.01 5.60
N GLU A 39 2.85 7.26 6.48
CA GLU A 39 1.91 6.25 6.97
C GLU A 39 1.14 5.57 5.84
N LYS A 40 0.64 6.36 4.88
CA LYS A 40 -0.07 5.81 3.72
C LYS A 40 0.84 4.89 2.89
N VAL A 41 2.07 5.34 2.59
CA VAL A 41 3.02 4.55 1.79
C VAL A 41 3.41 3.27 2.52
N LEU A 42 3.64 3.32 3.82
CA LEU A 42 3.95 2.13 4.63
C LEU A 42 2.79 1.14 4.62
N ALA A 43 1.57 1.61 4.88
CA ALA A 43 0.38 0.75 4.88
C ALA A 43 0.14 0.10 3.50
N GLU A 44 0.34 0.85 2.41
CA GLU A 44 0.23 0.33 1.05
C GLU A 44 1.31 -0.73 0.75
N ALA A 45 2.55 -0.48 1.16
CA ALA A 45 3.66 -1.41 0.98
C ALA A 45 3.45 -2.71 1.77
N GLU A 46 3.00 -2.60 3.02
CA GLU A 46 2.66 -3.76 3.87
C GLU A 46 1.54 -4.58 3.25
N ALA A 47 0.47 -3.94 2.77
CA ALA A 47 -0.62 -4.63 2.09
C ALA A 47 -0.15 -5.32 0.80
N ALA A 48 0.70 -4.66 0.01
CA ALA A 48 1.26 -5.23 -1.21
C ALA A 48 2.22 -6.40 -0.95
N ALA A 49 2.89 -6.44 0.21
CA ALA A 49 3.81 -7.51 0.59
C ALA A 49 3.11 -8.83 0.95
N LEU A 50 1.85 -8.79 1.38
CA LEU A 50 1.11 -9.97 1.85
C LEU A 50 1.04 -11.11 0.81
N GLU A 51 0.75 -10.79 -0.45
CA GLU A 51 0.64 -11.79 -1.52
C GLU A 51 1.99 -12.43 -1.89
N PRO A 52 3.06 -11.65 -2.15
CA PRO A 52 4.41 -12.20 -2.29
C PRO A 52 4.84 -13.10 -1.12
N GLU A 53 4.57 -12.69 0.12
CA GLU A 53 4.90 -13.50 1.31
C GLU A 53 4.08 -14.80 1.37
N ARG A 54 2.80 -14.76 0.99
CA ARG A 54 1.97 -15.96 0.88
C ARG A 54 2.55 -16.91 -0.18
N LEU A 55 2.87 -16.39 -1.37
CA LEU A 55 3.43 -17.18 -2.47
C LEU A 55 4.80 -17.78 -2.10
N ALA A 56 5.65 -17.04 -1.39
CA ALA A 56 6.93 -17.55 -0.90
C ALA A 56 6.75 -18.73 0.08
N ARG A 57 5.77 -18.63 1.00
CA ARG A 57 5.42 -19.74 1.91
C ARG A 57 4.88 -20.96 1.16
N GLU A 58 4.06 -20.74 0.13
CA GLU A 58 3.57 -21.81 -0.73
C GLU A 58 4.70 -22.48 -1.52
N ALA A 59 5.68 -21.72 -2.00
CA ALA A 59 6.87 -22.28 -2.65
C ALA A 59 7.69 -23.15 -1.69
N VAL A 60 7.88 -22.73 -0.43
CA VAL A 60 8.54 -23.55 0.62
C VAL A 60 7.77 -24.86 0.85
N ALA A 61 6.44 -24.81 0.92
CA ALA A 61 5.62 -26.01 1.05
C ALA A 61 5.72 -26.92 -0.18
N ALA A 62 5.76 -26.35 -1.39
CA ALA A 62 5.93 -27.10 -2.62
C ALA A 62 7.28 -27.81 -2.67
N LEU A 63 8.38 -27.16 -2.28
CA LEU A 63 9.71 -27.78 -2.19
C LEU A 63 9.70 -28.99 -1.25
N ALA A 64 9.09 -28.86 -0.07
CA ALA A 64 8.93 -29.98 0.85
C ALA A 64 8.07 -31.11 0.24
N GLY A 65 7.03 -30.77 -0.52
CA GLY A 65 6.21 -31.73 -1.26
C GLY A 65 6.95 -32.47 -2.37
N LEU A 66 8.00 -31.86 -2.92
CA LEU A 66 8.92 -32.50 -3.88
C LEU A 66 9.94 -33.42 -3.22
N GLY A 67 10.00 -33.45 -1.89
CA GLY A 67 10.90 -34.32 -1.12
C GLY A 67 12.21 -33.65 -0.69
N GLU A 68 12.36 -32.34 -0.90
CA GLU A 68 13.55 -31.62 -0.45
C GLU A 68 13.65 -31.63 1.09
N PRO A 69 14.81 -31.96 1.66
CA PRO A 69 14.99 -31.94 3.10
C PRO A 69 15.07 -30.49 3.61
N ARG A 70 14.68 -30.28 4.87
CA ARG A 70 14.44 -28.92 5.41
C ARG A 70 15.69 -28.04 5.47
N ASP A 71 16.84 -28.65 5.73
CA ASP A 71 18.15 -28.02 5.67
C ASP A 71 18.50 -27.58 4.24
N GLN A 72 18.23 -28.42 3.23
CA GLN A 72 18.42 -28.05 1.83
C GLN A 72 17.46 -26.94 1.40
N ILE A 73 16.20 -26.95 1.85
CA ILE A 73 15.24 -25.87 1.59
C ILE A 73 15.74 -24.55 2.20
N ALA A 74 16.26 -24.58 3.44
CA ALA A 74 16.82 -23.41 4.10
C ALA A 74 18.01 -22.84 3.29
N GLU A 75 18.89 -23.70 2.80
CA GLU A 75 20.00 -23.31 1.93
C GLU A 75 19.50 -22.70 0.59
N LEU A 76 18.56 -23.35 -0.10
CA LEU A 76 18.04 -22.90 -1.39
C LEU A 76 17.28 -21.58 -1.32
N THR A 77 16.54 -21.35 -0.23
CA THR A 77 15.71 -20.16 -0.05
C THR A 77 16.43 -19.03 0.69
N GLY A 78 17.57 -19.32 1.31
CA GLY A 78 18.28 -18.40 2.20
C GLY A 78 17.55 -18.13 3.53
N LEU A 79 16.46 -18.85 3.82
CA LEU A 79 15.71 -18.70 5.05
C LEU A 79 16.42 -19.42 6.21
N PRO A 80 16.36 -18.89 7.44
CA PRO A 80 16.75 -19.63 8.62
C PRO A 80 15.99 -20.96 8.73
N LEU A 81 16.69 -22.03 9.13
CA LEU A 81 16.06 -23.35 9.33
C LEU A 81 14.89 -23.31 10.34
N ALA A 82 14.91 -22.38 11.30
CA ALA A 82 13.79 -22.15 12.20
C ALA A 82 12.53 -21.69 11.45
N ASP A 83 12.66 -20.77 10.51
CA ASP A 83 11.56 -20.18 9.75
C ASP A 83 10.98 -21.21 8.77
N VAL A 84 11.84 -22.00 8.10
CA VAL A 84 11.40 -23.12 7.26
C VAL A 84 10.56 -24.11 8.08
N ARG A 85 10.98 -24.45 9.30
CA ARG A 85 10.20 -25.33 10.18
C ARG A 85 8.88 -24.70 10.61
N GLY A 86 8.88 -23.39 10.89
CA GLY A 86 7.67 -22.63 11.23
C GLY A 86 6.65 -22.68 10.10
N ILE A 87 7.05 -22.26 8.90
CA ILE A 87 6.21 -22.23 7.70
C ILE A 87 5.59 -23.60 7.42
N LEU A 88 6.40 -24.66 7.41
CA LEU A 88 5.89 -26.02 7.15
C LEU A 88 4.92 -26.51 8.24
N SER A 89 5.11 -26.08 9.49
CA SER A 89 4.21 -26.42 10.60
C SER A 89 2.88 -25.69 10.50
N GLU A 90 2.90 -24.41 10.11
CA GLU A 90 1.70 -23.60 9.87
C GLU A 90 0.87 -24.17 8.71
N VAL A 91 1.51 -24.52 7.59
CA VAL A 91 0.84 -25.14 6.44
C VAL A 91 0.22 -26.49 6.81
N ALA A 92 0.93 -27.33 7.56
CA ALA A 92 0.40 -28.59 8.05
C ALA A 92 -0.78 -28.41 9.03
N GLY A 93 -0.78 -27.31 9.81
CA GLY A 93 -1.90 -26.91 10.66
C GLY A 93 -3.13 -26.48 9.87
N ALA A 94 -2.95 -25.62 8.87
CA ALA A 94 -4.02 -25.11 8.01
C ALA A 94 -4.70 -26.20 7.17
N GLY A 95 -3.93 -27.19 6.70
CA GLY A 95 -4.47 -28.34 5.96
C GLY A 95 -5.42 -29.22 6.79
N ARG A 96 -5.27 -29.25 8.12
CA ARG A 96 -6.17 -29.99 9.01
C ARG A 96 -7.50 -29.29 9.26
N SER A 97 -7.54 -27.95 9.18
CA SER A 97 -8.78 -27.18 9.34
C SER A 97 -9.62 -27.08 8.06
N ARG A 98 -9.04 -27.32 6.88
CA ARG A 98 -9.75 -27.31 5.57
C ARG A 98 -10.29 -28.68 5.13
N GLY A 99 -10.10 -29.72 5.93
CA GLY A 99 -10.31 -31.13 5.56
C GLY A 99 -11.75 -31.67 5.55
N ASP A 100 -12.77 -30.87 5.92
CA ASP A 100 -14.17 -31.35 6.02
C ASP A 100 -15.09 -30.86 4.88
N GLY A 101 -14.55 -30.59 3.70
CA GLY A 101 -15.31 -30.04 2.56
C GLY A 101 -15.00 -30.72 1.23
N ARG A 102 -15.09 -32.04 1.16
CA ARG A 102 -14.90 -32.80 -0.09
C ARG A 102 -16.14 -32.70 -0.97
N GLY A 103 -16.09 -31.83 -1.98
CA GLY A 103 -17.08 -31.74 -3.05
C GLY A 103 -16.41 -31.40 -4.38
N ALA A 104 -16.06 -32.43 -5.14
CA ALA A 104 -15.66 -32.32 -6.53
C ALA A 104 -16.81 -31.79 -7.39
N GLY A 105 -16.54 -30.88 -8.31
CA GLY A 105 -17.58 -30.41 -9.24
C GLY A 105 -17.13 -29.31 -10.19
N LEU A 106 -16.55 -29.74 -11.31
CA LEU A 106 -16.73 -29.19 -12.65
C LEU A 106 -16.26 -27.76 -12.98
N VAL A 107 -15.25 -27.76 -13.85
CA VAL A 107 -15.00 -26.77 -14.90
C VAL A 107 -16.29 -26.18 -15.50
N ALA A 108 -16.34 -24.86 -15.61
CA ALA A 108 -17.12 -24.16 -16.64
C ALA A 108 -16.41 -22.86 -16.99
N ALA A 109 -15.76 -22.87 -18.16
CA ALA A 109 -15.40 -21.65 -18.87
C ALA A 109 -16.68 -20.92 -19.28
N SER A 110 -16.76 -19.63 -19.00
CA SER A 110 -17.76 -18.73 -19.60
C SER A 110 -17.13 -17.37 -19.83
N VAL A 111 -16.55 -17.21 -21.02
CA VAL A 111 -16.44 -15.92 -21.70
C VAL A 111 -17.84 -15.55 -22.20
N PRO A 112 -18.26 -14.28 -22.08
CA PRO A 112 -19.00 -13.71 -23.19
C PRO A 112 -18.37 -12.40 -23.67
N GLU A 113 -17.82 -12.44 -24.88
CA GLU A 113 -17.87 -11.33 -25.81
C GLU A 113 -19.33 -11.20 -26.30
N SER A 114 -19.86 -9.99 -26.26
CA SER A 114 -20.93 -9.56 -27.15
C SER A 114 -20.62 -8.12 -27.56
N GLU A 115 -20.04 -7.99 -28.75
CA GLU A 115 -20.07 -6.77 -29.54
C GLU A 115 -21.48 -6.52 -30.10
N GLY A 116 -21.80 -5.24 -30.30
CA GLY A 116 -22.83 -4.77 -31.21
C GLY A 116 -23.85 -3.85 -30.54
N GLU A 117 -24.28 -2.75 -31.12
CA GLU A 117 -23.88 -2.05 -32.33
C GLU A 117 -24.56 -0.66 -32.29
N VAL A 118 -23.98 0.25 -33.07
CA VAL A 118 -24.22 1.66 -33.34
C VAL A 118 -25.67 2.20 -33.46
N ALA A 119 -25.83 3.47 -33.06
CA ALA A 119 -26.42 4.58 -33.83
C ALA A 119 -26.43 5.84 -32.92
N GLY A 120 -25.94 7.02 -33.28
CA GLY A 120 -25.80 7.64 -34.59
C GLY A 120 -26.58 8.97 -34.60
N SER A 121 -25.91 10.06 -35.00
CA SER A 121 -26.42 11.43 -35.24
C SER A 121 -26.65 12.29 -33.99
N GLY A 122 -26.30 13.58 -33.95
CA GLY A 122 -25.69 14.53 -34.87
C GLY A 122 -25.45 15.80 -34.03
N GLY A 123 -24.37 16.56 -34.16
CA GLY A 123 -24.08 17.37 -35.34
C GLY A 123 -23.96 18.85 -34.89
N VAL A 124 -22.71 19.29 -34.75
CA VAL A 124 -22.12 20.60 -35.15
C VAL A 124 -22.82 21.91 -34.76
N ARG A 125 -22.06 22.78 -34.06
CA ARG A 125 -21.67 24.17 -34.42
C ARG A 125 -20.67 24.63 -33.35
N ALA A 126 -19.38 24.88 -33.58
CA ALA A 126 -18.72 25.78 -34.54
C ALA A 126 -19.32 27.19 -34.55
N ASP A 127 -18.72 28.09 -33.77
CA ASP A 127 -18.40 29.50 -34.10
C ASP A 127 -17.61 30.05 -32.89
N ALA A 128 -16.28 30.18 -32.96
CA ALA A 128 -15.47 31.21 -33.62
C ALA A 128 -15.16 32.41 -32.70
N ALA A 129 -13.92 32.88 -32.85
CA ALA A 129 -13.22 33.83 -32.02
C ALA A 129 -13.69 35.28 -32.16
N LEU A 130 -13.44 36.07 -31.11
CA LEU A 130 -12.83 37.41 -31.16
C LEU A 130 -12.40 37.84 -29.76
#